data_AF-A2XLW7-F1
#
_entry.id   AF-A2XLW7-F1
#
_cell.length_a   1.000
_cell.length_b   1.000
_cell.length_c   1.000
_cell.angle_alpha   90.00
_cell.angle_beta   90.00
_cell.angle_gamma   90.00
#
_symmetry.space_group_name_H-M   'P 1'
#
loop_
_entity.id
_entity.type
_entity.pdbx_description
1 polymer ?
#
loop_
_entity_poly.entity_id
_entity_poly.type
_entity_poly.pdbx_seq_one_letter_code
_entity_poly.pdbx_strand_id
1 'polypeptide(L)'
;MLAVFDPTVAKCPEGLRSPPVAGGAVAAGGAGALMKGFAGAHADAVTVSLGPAGALAYSAANQSPLVPRLFGAVNDIFCLFQGHIENIASLKQHYGLSKTATEVTILIEAYRTLRDRGPLPASQVVRDLSGKFAFILYDTLSKSTFVAADADGSIPFFWGVDSENHLVFSDNVDLLKASCGNSFAPFPKGCFYTTSGGLQSFEHPLNELKPVPRVDSQGQMCGSNYKVDSEAKKDSGIPRVGSAADGPTISEAKIPLRWLPFYHFGISSCGLCPVCLMLKYSRTTPETTR
;
A
#
# COMPACT_ATOMS: atom_id res chain seq x y z
N MET A 1 -14.78 -0.30 -12.13
CA MET A 1 -13.41 -0.85 -12.11
C MET A 1 -13.40 -2.12 -11.27
N LEU A 2 -12.53 -3.07 -11.59
CA LEU A 2 -12.40 -4.36 -10.90
C LEU A 2 -10.92 -4.73 -10.81
N ALA A 3 -10.49 -5.24 -9.66
CA ALA A 3 -9.19 -5.88 -9.49
C ALA A 3 -9.36 -7.17 -8.70
N VAL A 4 -8.61 -8.19 -9.09
CA VAL A 4 -8.57 -9.48 -8.42
C VAL A 4 -7.10 -9.81 -8.22
N PHE A 5 -6.68 -10.04 -6.98
CA PHE A 5 -5.30 -10.32 -6.63
C PHE A 5 -5.15 -11.70 -5.98
N ASP A 6 -4.09 -12.39 -6.38
CA ASP A 6 -3.69 -13.67 -5.80
C ASP A 6 -3.26 -13.53 -4.33
N PRO A 7 -3.50 -14.52 -3.45
CA PRO A 7 -3.00 -14.51 -2.07
C PRO A 7 -1.50 -14.23 -1.92
N THR A 8 -0.69 -14.57 -2.94
CA THR A 8 0.75 -14.27 -2.98
C THR A 8 1.05 -12.78 -3.10
N VAL A 9 0.12 -11.99 -3.65
CA VAL A 9 0.22 -10.54 -3.83
C VAL A 9 -0.55 -9.78 -2.74
N ALA A 10 -1.75 -10.24 -2.39
CA ALA A 10 -2.62 -9.55 -1.46
C ALA A 10 -3.24 -10.53 -0.46
N LYS A 11 -2.79 -10.44 0.79
CA LYS A 11 -3.36 -11.18 1.92
C LYS A 11 -4.76 -10.68 2.25
N CYS A 12 -5.74 -11.58 2.22
CA CYS A 12 -7.10 -11.35 2.63
C CYS A 12 -7.20 -11.14 4.15
N PRO A 13 -7.72 -10.00 4.65
CA PRO A 13 -7.94 -9.81 6.08
C PRO A 13 -8.97 -10.78 6.64
N GLU A 14 -8.67 -11.39 7.79
CA GLU A 14 -9.48 -12.48 8.36
C GLU A 14 -10.94 -12.08 8.58
N GLY A 15 -11.19 -10.86 9.06
CA GLY A 15 -12.54 -10.37 9.31
C GLY A 15 -13.41 -10.21 8.06
N LEU A 16 -12.83 -10.24 6.86
CA LEU A 16 -13.59 -10.13 5.61
C LEU A 16 -14.27 -11.44 5.22
N ARG A 17 -13.82 -12.58 5.76
CA ARG A 17 -14.43 -13.89 5.49
C ARG A 17 -15.70 -14.04 6.34
N SER A 18 -16.83 -14.22 5.66
CA SER A 18 -18.04 -14.68 6.33
C SER A 18 -17.91 -16.17 6.66
N PRO A 19 -18.47 -16.64 7.79
CA PRO A 19 -18.59 -18.08 8.03
C PRO A 19 -19.30 -18.77 6.86
N PRO A 20 -18.92 -20.00 6.49
CA PRO A 20 -19.61 -20.73 5.43
C PRO A 20 -21.08 -20.97 5.83
N VAL A 21 -22.00 -20.43 5.04
CA VAL A 21 -23.44 -20.64 5.24
C VAL A 21 -23.84 -21.99 4.64
N ALA A 22 -24.42 -22.87 5.45
CA ALA A 22 -24.96 -24.14 4.96
C ALA A 22 -26.04 -23.89 3.90
N GLY A 23 -25.78 -24.29 2.65
CA GLY A 23 -26.70 -24.09 1.52
C GLY A 23 -26.55 -22.76 0.77
N GLY A 24 -25.58 -21.91 1.12
CA GLY A 24 -25.26 -20.71 0.35
C GLY A 24 -24.60 -21.07 -0.98
N ALA A 25 -25.07 -20.48 -2.08
CA ALA A 25 -24.41 -20.62 -3.38
C ALA A 25 -22.96 -20.13 -3.24
N VAL A 26 -22.00 -21.05 -3.36
CA VAL A 26 -20.59 -20.69 -3.45
C VAL A 26 -20.43 -19.98 -4.77
N ALA A 27 -20.10 -18.69 -4.71
CA ALA A 27 -19.80 -17.91 -5.90
C ALA A 27 -18.70 -18.62 -6.71
N ALA A 28 -19.09 -19.19 -7.85
CA ALA A 28 -18.25 -20.04 -8.65
C ALA A 28 -17.56 -19.23 -9.76
N GLY A 29 -16.26 -19.43 -9.93
CA GLY A 29 -15.57 -19.12 -11.19
C GLY A 29 -14.26 -18.34 -11.10
N GLY A 30 -13.80 -18.00 -9.90
CA GLY A 30 -12.48 -17.40 -9.69
C GLY A 30 -12.23 -16.10 -10.46
N ALA A 31 -10.97 -15.72 -10.58
CA ALA A 31 -10.56 -14.51 -11.30
C ALA A 31 -10.98 -14.53 -12.78
N GLY A 32 -10.92 -15.70 -13.44
CA GLY A 32 -11.22 -15.84 -14.87
C GLY A 32 -12.69 -15.60 -15.22
N ALA A 33 -13.63 -16.17 -14.44
CA ALA A 33 -15.05 -15.94 -14.67
C ALA A 33 -15.45 -14.51 -14.31
N LEU A 34 -14.85 -13.94 -13.25
CA LEU A 34 -15.04 -12.54 -12.86
C LEU A 34 -14.69 -11.59 -14.01
N MET A 35 -13.52 -11.76 -14.62
CA MET A 35 -13.07 -10.91 -15.72
C MET A 35 -13.94 -11.09 -16.98
N LYS A 36 -14.37 -12.32 -17.28
CA LYS A 36 -15.32 -12.59 -18.38
C LYS A 36 -16.68 -11.97 -18.13
N GLY A 37 -17.20 -12.07 -16.91
CA GLY A 37 -18.47 -11.46 -16.50
C GLY A 37 -18.41 -9.94 -16.62
N PHE A 38 -17.32 -9.32 -16.16
CA PHE A 38 -17.10 -7.88 -16.31
C PHE A 38 -17.05 -7.46 -17.79
N ALA A 39 -16.28 -8.17 -18.62
CA ALA A 39 -16.19 -7.87 -20.05
C ALA A 39 -17.50 -8.10 -20.80
N GLY A 40 -18.31 -9.08 -20.40
CA GLY A 40 -19.63 -9.30 -20.96
C GLY A 40 -20.65 -8.22 -20.58
N ALA A 41 -20.52 -7.63 -19.39
CA ALA A 41 -21.39 -6.55 -18.91
C ALA A 41 -21.04 -5.17 -19.51
N HIS A 42 -19.83 -5.00 -20.02
CA HIS A 42 -19.31 -3.72 -20.49
C HIS A 42 -18.65 -3.85 -21.87
N ALA A 43 -19.30 -3.33 -22.91
CA ALA A 43 -18.80 -3.43 -24.29
C ALA A 43 -17.44 -2.73 -24.51
N ASP A 44 -17.11 -1.74 -23.69
CA ASP A 44 -15.86 -0.98 -23.72
C ASP A 44 -14.85 -1.45 -22.64
N ALA A 45 -15.04 -2.66 -22.11
CA ALA A 45 -14.17 -3.20 -21.10
C ALA A 45 -12.74 -3.39 -21.61
N VAL A 46 -11.79 -2.95 -20.80
CA VAL A 46 -10.37 -3.25 -20.92
C VAL A 46 -10.00 -4.17 -19.77
N THR A 47 -9.52 -5.38 -20.09
CA THR A 47 -9.02 -6.34 -19.11
C THR A 47 -7.51 -6.50 -19.24
N VAL A 48 -6.79 -6.49 -18.12
CA VAL A 48 -5.35 -6.70 -18.04
C VAL A 48 -5.08 -7.96 -17.22
N SER A 49 -4.41 -8.94 -17.83
CA SER A 49 -3.92 -10.12 -17.11
C SER A 49 -2.55 -9.81 -16.50
N LEU A 50 -2.41 -10.05 -15.20
CA LEU A 50 -1.14 -9.87 -14.46
C LEU A 50 -0.41 -11.21 -14.29
N GLY A 51 -0.79 -12.23 -15.07
CA GLY A 51 -0.32 -13.61 -14.91
C GLY A 51 -0.79 -14.21 -13.57
N PRO A 52 0.09 -14.87 -12.79
CA PRO A 52 -0.29 -15.50 -11.53
C PRO A 52 -0.63 -14.49 -10.43
N ALA A 53 -0.32 -13.21 -10.62
CA ALA A 53 -0.60 -12.16 -9.63
C ALA A 53 -2.08 -11.76 -9.56
N GLY A 54 -2.85 -12.05 -10.62
CA GLY A 54 -4.26 -11.69 -10.73
C GLY A 54 -4.61 -10.97 -12.02
N ALA A 55 -5.64 -10.12 -11.98
CA ALA A 55 -6.14 -9.40 -13.13
C ALA A 55 -6.83 -8.08 -12.74
N LEU A 56 -6.84 -7.13 -13.69
CA LEU A 56 -7.53 -5.85 -13.58
C LEU A 56 -8.56 -5.72 -14.70
N ALA A 57 -9.67 -5.05 -14.44
CA ALA A 57 -10.60 -4.64 -15.47
C ALA A 57 -11.11 -3.21 -15.26
N TYR A 58 -11.28 -2.51 -16.37
CA TYR A 58 -11.70 -1.13 -16.47
C TYR A 58 -12.78 -1.01 -17.54
N SER A 59 -13.69 -0.07 -17.37
CA SER A 59 -14.67 0.31 -18.39
C SER A 59 -14.97 1.80 -18.21
N ALA A 60 -15.19 2.52 -19.30
CA ALA A 60 -15.67 3.90 -19.30
C ALA A 60 -17.19 4.03 -19.40
N ALA A 61 -17.91 2.91 -19.50
CA ALA A 61 -19.36 2.88 -19.50
C ALA A 61 -19.92 3.47 -18.19
N ASN A 62 -21.02 4.21 -18.35
CA ASN A 62 -21.80 4.81 -17.26
C ASN A 62 -20.98 5.69 -16.31
N GLN A 63 -19.88 6.30 -16.80
CA GLN A 63 -19.10 7.23 -15.99
C GLN A 63 -19.88 8.53 -15.75
N SER A 64 -19.91 8.96 -14.49
CA SER A 64 -20.40 10.29 -14.12
C SER A 64 -19.32 11.32 -14.46
N PRO A 65 -19.64 12.44 -15.13
CA PRO A 65 -18.69 13.53 -15.36
C PRO A 65 -18.11 14.13 -14.07
N LEU A 66 -18.83 14.01 -12.95
CA LEU A 66 -18.40 14.52 -11.64
C LEU A 66 -17.42 13.58 -10.92
N VAL A 67 -17.39 12.32 -11.32
CA VAL A 67 -16.59 11.26 -10.70
C VAL A 67 -15.98 10.43 -11.83
N PRO A 68 -15.00 10.99 -12.56
CA PRO A 68 -14.39 10.29 -13.68
C PRO A 68 -13.69 9.03 -13.19
N ARG A 69 -13.69 8.00 -14.03
CA ARG A 69 -12.90 6.79 -13.80
C ARG A 69 -11.78 6.78 -14.84
N LEU A 70 -10.56 6.58 -14.40
CA LEU A 70 -9.36 6.66 -15.20
C LEU A 70 -8.58 5.35 -15.09
N PHE A 71 -7.90 5.00 -16.18
CA PHE A 71 -6.94 3.91 -16.21
C PHE A 71 -5.67 4.41 -16.88
N GLY A 72 -4.53 4.03 -16.31
CA GLY A 72 -3.23 4.35 -16.88
C GLY A 72 -2.17 3.34 -16.46
N ALA A 73 -1.16 3.22 -17.31
CA ALA A 73 -0.02 2.35 -17.08
C ALA A 73 1.27 3.08 -17.45
N VAL A 74 2.26 3.06 -16.55
CA VAL A 74 3.59 3.66 -16.77
C VAL A 74 4.62 2.75 -16.12
N ASN A 75 5.64 2.32 -16.88
CA ASN A 75 6.73 1.46 -16.39
C ASN A 75 6.22 0.18 -15.67
N ASP A 76 5.26 -0.51 -16.30
CA ASP A 76 4.62 -1.74 -15.78
C ASP A 76 3.91 -1.59 -14.42
N ILE A 77 3.61 -0.33 -14.04
CA ILE A 77 2.74 0.02 -12.94
C ILE A 77 1.38 0.40 -13.52
N PHE A 78 0.35 -0.36 -13.17
CA PHE A 78 -1.03 -0.15 -13.59
C PHE A 78 -1.80 0.54 -12.49
N CYS A 79 -2.62 1.53 -12.83
CA CYS A 79 -3.45 2.23 -11.87
C CYS A 79 -4.87 2.43 -12.41
N LEU A 80 -5.83 1.98 -11.63
CA LEU A 80 -7.25 2.28 -11.74
C LEU A 80 -7.56 3.37 -10.74
N PHE A 81 -8.23 4.42 -11.19
CA PHE A 81 -8.60 5.55 -10.36
C PHE A 81 -10.07 5.90 -10.61
N GLN A 82 -10.76 6.33 -9.56
CA GLN A 82 -12.09 6.90 -9.67
C GLN A 82 -12.21 8.09 -8.73
N GLY A 83 -12.73 9.21 -9.23
CA GLY A 83 -12.90 10.44 -8.46
C GLY A 83 -12.11 11.61 -9.03
N HIS A 84 -11.73 12.55 -8.18
CA HIS A 84 -10.95 13.72 -8.56
C HIS A 84 -10.04 14.15 -7.41
N ILE A 85 -8.84 14.60 -7.77
CA ILE A 85 -7.87 15.18 -6.84
C ILE A 85 -7.92 16.70 -7.03
N GLU A 86 -8.08 17.44 -5.95
CA GLU A 86 -8.24 18.90 -5.96
C GLU A 86 -6.89 19.62 -5.94
N ASN A 87 -5.89 19.07 -5.26
CA ASN A 87 -4.57 19.71 -5.08
C ASN A 87 -3.54 19.31 -6.18
N ILE A 88 -4.01 19.11 -7.42
CA ILE A 88 -3.19 18.68 -8.58
C ILE A 88 -1.96 19.57 -8.80
N ALA A 89 -2.10 20.89 -8.70
CA ALA A 89 -1.00 21.81 -8.97
C ALA A 89 0.16 21.61 -7.98
N SER A 90 -0.16 21.48 -6.69
CA SER A 90 0.80 21.22 -5.62
C SER A 90 1.48 19.87 -5.80
N LEU A 91 0.73 18.82 -6.15
CA LEU A 91 1.28 17.49 -6.38
C LEU A 91 2.19 17.44 -7.63
N LYS A 92 1.81 18.13 -8.72
CA LYS A 92 2.65 18.26 -9.91
C LYS A 92 3.98 18.93 -9.59
N GLN A 93 3.96 20.00 -8.79
CA GLN A 93 5.17 20.67 -8.35
C GLN A 93 6.02 19.76 -7.45
N HIS A 94 5.39 19.08 -6.48
CA HIS A 94 6.09 18.22 -5.52
C HIS A 94 6.81 17.04 -6.20
N TYR A 95 6.14 16.39 -7.16
CA TYR A 95 6.68 15.25 -7.89
C TYR A 95 7.44 15.62 -9.18
N GLY A 96 7.53 16.92 -9.52
CA GLY A 96 8.23 17.37 -10.73
C GLY A 96 7.58 16.92 -12.04
N LEU A 97 6.24 16.89 -12.08
CA LEU A 97 5.46 16.38 -13.20
C LEU A 97 5.13 17.47 -14.24
N SER A 98 4.84 17.04 -15.47
CA SER A 98 4.42 17.94 -16.54
C SER A 98 3.05 18.57 -16.28
N LYS A 99 2.76 19.67 -16.99
CA LYS A 99 1.44 20.32 -16.94
C LYS A 99 0.29 19.40 -17.38
N THR A 100 0.58 18.41 -18.22
CA THR A 100 -0.40 17.44 -18.75
C THR A 100 -0.58 16.21 -17.87
N ALA A 101 0.12 16.09 -16.75
CA ALA A 101 -0.03 14.94 -15.86
C ALA A 101 -1.47 14.84 -15.33
N THR A 102 -1.99 13.62 -15.34
CA THR A 102 -3.34 13.26 -14.84
C THR A 102 -3.24 12.75 -13.41
N GLU A 103 -4.38 12.56 -12.74
CA GLU A 103 -4.50 11.92 -11.43
C GLU A 103 -3.75 10.58 -11.39
N VAL A 104 -3.91 9.77 -12.45
CA VAL A 104 -3.25 8.47 -12.55
C VAL A 104 -1.72 8.61 -12.64
N THR A 105 -1.22 9.56 -13.43
CA THR A 105 0.22 9.81 -13.53
C THR A 105 0.81 10.29 -12.21
N ILE A 106 0.07 11.14 -11.48
CA ILE A 106 0.46 11.61 -10.14
C ILE A 106 0.56 10.43 -9.17
N LEU A 107 -0.44 9.54 -9.14
CA LEU A 107 -0.45 8.38 -8.26
C LEU A 107 0.70 7.41 -8.55
N ILE A 108 0.99 7.16 -9.84
CA ILE A 108 2.10 6.29 -10.21
C ILE A 108 3.44 6.90 -9.76
N GLU A 109 3.67 8.20 -9.95
CA GLU A 109 4.92 8.83 -9.52
C GLU A 109 5.04 8.95 -7.99
N ALA A 110 3.92 9.17 -7.29
CA ALA A 110 3.86 9.15 -5.84
C ALA A 110 4.24 7.77 -5.29
N TYR A 111 3.70 6.69 -5.88
CA TYR A 111 4.07 5.32 -5.54
C TYR A 111 5.54 5.01 -5.84
N ARG A 112 6.07 5.46 -6.98
CA ARG A 112 7.50 5.29 -7.30
C ARG A 112 8.39 6.01 -6.30
N THR A 113 7.99 7.20 -5.85
CA THR A 113 8.71 7.94 -4.80
C THR A 113 8.71 7.16 -3.48
N LEU A 114 7.57 6.59 -3.08
CA LEU A 114 7.44 5.68 -1.93
C LEU A 114 8.36 4.45 -2.04
N ARG A 115 8.44 3.85 -3.24
CA ARG A 115 9.24 2.64 -3.49
C ARG A 115 10.74 2.93 -3.57
N ASP A 116 11.14 4.01 -4.25
CA ASP A 116 12.51 4.24 -4.71
C ASP A 116 13.31 5.22 -3.82
N ARG A 117 12.66 6.13 -3.07
CA ARG A 117 13.34 7.31 -2.48
C ARG A 117 13.51 7.34 -0.95
N GLY A 118 13.49 6.21 -0.25
CA GLY A 118 13.72 6.16 1.21
C GLY A 118 12.47 6.48 2.03
N PRO A 119 12.55 6.65 3.38
CA PRO A 119 11.45 6.35 4.29
C PRO A 119 10.32 7.40 4.27
N LEU A 120 9.55 7.42 3.20
CA LEU A 120 8.25 8.05 3.10
C LEU A 120 7.21 7.02 3.52
N PRO A 121 6.44 7.21 4.59
CA PRO A 121 5.41 6.24 4.95
C PRO A 121 4.25 6.31 3.95
N ALA A 122 3.68 5.16 3.58
CA ALA A 122 2.54 5.11 2.65
C ALA A 122 1.34 5.96 3.12
N SER A 123 1.14 6.09 4.43
CA SER A 123 0.12 6.96 5.01
C SER A 123 0.32 8.44 4.66
N GLN A 124 1.57 8.92 4.55
CA GLN A 124 1.85 10.29 4.14
C GLN A 124 1.43 10.50 2.68
N VAL A 125 1.76 9.56 1.80
CA VAL A 125 1.41 9.66 0.36
C VAL A 125 -0.09 9.82 0.17
N VAL A 126 -0.91 9.01 0.85
CA VAL A 126 -2.37 9.09 0.72
C VAL A 126 -2.92 10.35 1.38
N ARG A 127 -2.36 10.77 2.52
CA ARG A 127 -2.77 11.98 3.23
C ARG A 127 -2.51 13.27 2.45
N ASP A 128 -1.49 13.27 1.59
CA ASP A 128 -1.19 14.41 0.72
C ASP A 128 -2.15 14.54 -0.46
N LEU A 129 -3.04 13.56 -0.69
CA LEU A 129 -4.09 13.64 -1.71
C LEU A 129 -5.33 14.34 -1.13
N SER A 130 -5.64 15.53 -1.63
CA SER A 130 -6.89 16.23 -1.30
C SER A 130 -7.91 15.96 -2.40
N GLY A 131 -9.10 15.48 -2.03
CA GLY A 131 -10.19 15.27 -2.97
C GLY A 131 -11.01 14.03 -2.65
N LYS A 132 -11.84 13.62 -3.61
CA LYS A 132 -12.76 12.49 -3.49
C LYS A 132 -12.25 11.39 -4.39
N PHE A 133 -11.82 10.26 -3.86
CA PHE A 133 -11.14 9.27 -4.66
C PHE A 133 -11.20 7.85 -4.09
N ALA A 134 -11.11 6.89 -5.01
CA ALA A 134 -10.66 5.55 -4.74
C ALA A 134 -9.67 5.14 -5.84
N PHE A 135 -8.60 4.42 -5.49
CA PHE A 135 -7.66 3.92 -6.48
C PHE A 135 -7.15 2.52 -6.14
N ILE A 136 -6.75 1.80 -7.18
CA ILE A 136 -6.05 0.51 -7.11
C ILE A 136 -4.82 0.65 -7.99
N LEU A 137 -3.65 0.45 -7.42
CA LEU A 137 -2.37 0.45 -8.14
C LEU A 137 -1.70 -0.91 -7.97
N TYR A 138 -1.13 -1.44 -9.05
CA TYR A 138 -0.34 -2.66 -9.03
C TYR A 138 0.97 -2.47 -9.78
N ASP A 139 2.09 -2.76 -9.11
CA ASP A 139 3.43 -2.75 -9.68
C ASP A 139 3.87 -4.17 -10.02
N THR A 140 4.08 -4.42 -11.32
CA THR A 140 4.47 -5.73 -11.83
C THR A 140 5.89 -6.12 -11.42
N LEU A 141 6.79 -5.16 -11.20
CA LEU A 141 8.18 -5.42 -10.85
C LEU A 141 8.30 -5.89 -9.39
N SER A 142 7.66 -5.17 -8.48
CA SER A 142 7.68 -5.49 -7.05
C SER A 142 6.60 -6.48 -6.61
N LYS A 143 5.68 -6.86 -7.51
CA LYS A 143 4.51 -7.71 -7.23
C LYS A 143 3.70 -7.18 -6.05
N SER A 144 3.51 -5.86 -6.03
CA SER A 144 2.92 -5.14 -4.90
C SER A 144 1.71 -4.34 -5.34
N THR A 145 0.68 -4.33 -4.51
CA THR A 145 -0.52 -3.51 -4.68
C THR A 145 -0.56 -2.37 -3.68
N PHE A 146 -1.11 -1.23 -4.10
CA PHE A 146 -1.42 -0.07 -3.26
C PHE A 146 -2.82 0.42 -3.58
N VAL A 147 -3.72 0.32 -2.62
CA VAL A 147 -5.14 0.62 -2.76
C VAL A 147 -5.53 1.64 -1.71
N ALA A 148 -6.33 2.65 -2.03
CA ALA A 148 -6.84 3.59 -1.02
C ALA A 148 -8.20 4.16 -1.39
N ALA A 149 -8.90 4.66 -0.38
CA ALA A 149 -10.13 5.44 -0.50
C ALA A 149 -10.05 6.71 0.35
N ASP A 150 -10.72 7.77 -0.07
CA ASP A 150 -10.75 9.05 0.64
C ASP A 150 -11.34 8.95 2.07
N ALA A 151 -11.09 9.98 2.89
CA ALA A 151 -11.51 10.03 4.28
C ALA A 151 -13.05 10.08 4.47
N ASP A 152 -13.75 10.57 3.45
CA ASP A 152 -15.21 10.74 3.48
C ASP A 152 -15.96 9.52 2.95
N GLY A 153 -15.27 8.59 2.28
CA GLY A 153 -15.91 7.48 1.58
C GLY A 153 -16.79 7.97 0.42
N SER A 154 -16.31 9.00 -0.29
CA SER A 154 -17.07 9.72 -1.30
C SER A 154 -17.40 8.88 -2.54
N ILE A 155 -16.58 7.87 -2.82
CA ILE A 155 -16.72 6.98 -3.97
C ILE A 155 -17.19 5.60 -3.48
N PRO A 156 -18.25 5.01 -4.08
CA PRO A 156 -18.59 3.62 -3.82
C PRO A 156 -17.40 2.72 -4.13
N PHE A 157 -16.84 2.09 -3.10
CA PHE A 157 -15.68 1.24 -3.23
C PHE A 157 -15.78 0.08 -2.26
N PHE A 158 -15.63 -1.13 -2.78
CA PHE A 158 -15.91 -2.38 -2.09
C PHE A 158 -14.75 -3.34 -2.27
N TRP A 159 -14.68 -4.29 -1.34
CA TRP A 159 -13.69 -5.35 -1.36
C TRP A 159 -14.28 -6.63 -0.79
N GLY A 160 -13.74 -7.77 -1.22
CA GLY A 160 -14.22 -9.07 -0.79
C GLY A 160 -13.21 -10.18 -1.06
N VAL A 161 -13.52 -11.37 -0.58
CA VAL A 161 -12.74 -12.58 -0.80
C VAL A 161 -13.59 -13.53 -1.63
N ASP A 162 -13.07 -13.97 -2.78
CA ASP A 162 -13.76 -14.97 -3.61
C ASP A 162 -13.57 -16.39 -3.07
N SER A 163 -14.18 -17.38 -3.74
CA SER A 163 -14.09 -18.79 -3.38
C SER A 163 -12.70 -19.41 -3.57
N GLU A 164 -11.83 -18.77 -4.35
CA GLU A 164 -10.44 -19.18 -4.62
C GLU A 164 -9.44 -18.42 -3.74
N ASN A 165 -9.93 -17.67 -2.75
CA ASN A 165 -9.15 -16.88 -1.80
C ASN A 165 -8.48 -15.63 -2.41
N HIS A 166 -8.92 -15.18 -3.58
CA HIS A 166 -8.44 -13.93 -4.15
C HIS A 166 -9.04 -12.73 -3.42
N LEU A 167 -8.23 -11.68 -3.26
CA LEU A 167 -8.72 -10.39 -2.78
C LEU A 167 -9.27 -9.60 -3.97
N VAL A 168 -10.56 -9.28 -3.92
CA VAL A 168 -11.30 -8.59 -4.99
C VAL A 168 -11.62 -7.16 -4.56
N PHE A 169 -11.42 -6.20 -5.44
CA PHE A 169 -11.80 -4.79 -5.27
C PHE A 169 -12.67 -4.33 -6.43
N SER A 170 -13.75 -3.60 -6.15
CA SER A 170 -14.58 -3.00 -7.20
C SER A 170 -15.38 -1.80 -6.69
N ASP A 171 -15.78 -0.94 -7.62
CA ASP A 171 -16.78 0.11 -7.39
C ASP A 171 -18.23 -0.40 -7.56
N ASN A 172 -18.42 -1.65 -8.00
CA ASN A 172 -19.72 -2.26 -8.19
C ASN A 172 -19.98 -3.37 -7.17
N VAL A 173 -20.91 -3.11 -6.24
CA VAL A 173 -21.26 -4.05 -5.18
C VAL A 173 -21.90 -5.35 -5.69
N ASP A 174 -22.62 -5.31 -6.82
CA ASP A 174 -23.32 -6.48 -7.33
C ASP A 174 -22.34 -7.50 -7.92
N LEU A 175 -21.20 -7.03 -8.45
CA LEU A 175 -20.08 -7.91 -8.80
C LEU A 175 -19.54 -8.64 -7.56
N LEU A 176 -19.33 -7.92 -6.45
CA LEU A 176 -18.83 -8.52 -5.21
C LEU A 176 -19.82 -9.51 -4.60
N LYS A 177 -21.13 -9.21 -4.61
CA LYS A 177 -22.16 -10.18 -4.16
C LYS A 177 -22.13 -11.44 -5.00
N ALA A 178 -22.02 -11.30 -6.33
CA ALA A 178 -21.99 -12.43 -7.25
C ALA A 178 -20.71 -13.28 -7.10
N SER A 179 -19.57 -12.67 -6.75
CA SER A 179 -18.26 -13.34 -6.73
C SER A 179 -17.74 -13.75 -5.35
N CYS A 180 -18.14 -13.03 -4.31
CA CYS A 180 -17.67 -13.23 -2.94
C CYS A 180 -18.79 -13.72 -2.00
N GLY A 181 -20.03 -13.84 -2.50
CA GLY A 181 -21.18 -14.21 -1.69
C GLY A 181 -21.37 -13.21 -0.54
N ASN A 182 -21.28 -13.68 0.70
CA ASN A 182 -21.35 -12.84 1.91
C ASN A 182 -19.97 -12.34 2.39
N SER A 183 -18.86 -12.80 1.78
CA SER A 183 -17.48 -12.42 2.17
C SER A 183 -17.03 -11.12 1.50
N PHE A 184 -17.84 -10.06 1.62
CA PHE A 184 -17.50 -8.71 1.14
C PHE A 184 -17.96 -7.64 2.11
N ALA A 185 -17.36 -6.46 1.98
CA ALA A 185 -17.71 -5.26 2.73
C ALA A 185 -17.45 -4.00 1.88
N PRO A 186 -17.95 -2.83 2.31
CA PRO A 186 -17.39 -1.55 1.86
C PRO A 186 -15.90 -1.47 2.23
N PHE A 187 -15.09 -0.90 1.35
CA PHE A 187 -13.71 -0.59 1.69
C PHE A 187 -13.69 0.52 2.75
N PRO A 188 -12.90 0.40 3.83
CA PRO A 188 -12.91 1.38 4.91
C PRO A 188 -12.47 2.76 4.42
N LYS A 189 -13.24 3.79 4.76
CA LYS A 189 -12.88 5.19 4.50
C LYS A 189 -11.61 5.57 5.28
N GLY A 190 -10.85 6.53 4.77
CA GLY A 190 -9.66 7.01 5.47
C GLY A 190 -8.55 5.96 5.60
N CYS A 191 -8.62 4.92 4.77
CA CYS A 191 -7.72 3.77 4.82
C CYS A 191 -7.07 3.50 3.48
N PHE A 192 -5.98 2.76 3.57
CA PHE A 192 -5.27 2.21 2.43
C PHE A 192 -4.86 0.77 2.72
N TYR A 193 -4.62 0.01 1.67
CA TYR A 193 -4.12 -1.36 1.72
C TYR A 193 -2.84 -1.45 0.91
N THR A 194 -1.82 -2.10 1.46
CA THR A 194 -0.60 -2.47 0.72
C THR A 194 -0.28 -3.94 0.90
N THR A 195 0.41 -4.54 -0.08
CA THR A 195 0.91 -5.93 0.02
C THR A 195 1.70 -6.19 1.30
N SER A 196 2.56 -5.25 1.69
CA SER A 196 3.45 -5.42 2.86
C SER A 196 2.82 -4.99 4.18
N GLY A 197 1.97 -3.95 4.18
CA GLY A 197 1.39 -3.36 5.38
C GLY A 197 -0.02 -3.84 5.72
N GLY A 198 -0.69 -4.53 4.80
CA GLY A 198 -2.11 -4.85 4.93
C GLY A 198 -2.98 -3.58 4.95
N LEU A 199 -4.16 -3.69 5.56
CA LEU A 199 -5.08 -2.56 5.73
C LEU A 199 -4.60 -1.64 6.88
N GLN A 200 -4.51 -0.35 6.61
CA GLN A 200 -4.06 0.68 7.57
C GLN A 200 -4.87 1.96 7.39
N SER A 201 -5.02 2.74 8.47
CA SER A 201 -5.59 4.10 8.38
C SER A 201 -4.50 5.11 8.05
N PHE A 202 -4.74 6.03 7.12
CA PHE A 202 -3.86 7.19 6.93
C PHE A 202 -4.27 8.39 7.79
N GLU A 203 -5.51 8.43 8.27
CA GLU A 203 -5.99 9.40 9.26
C GLU A 203 -5.38 9.12 10.63
N HIS A 204 -5.26 7.83 10.99
CA HIS A 204 -4.73 7.36 12.26
C HIS A 204 -3.63 6.29 12.04
N PRO A 205 -2.45 6.68 11.50
CA PRO A 205 -1.41 5.73 11.07
C PRO A 205 -0.77 4.91 12.20
N LEU A 206 -0.93 5.35 13.44
CA LEU A 206 -0.44 4.66 14.63
C LEU A 206 -1.52 3.82 15.31
N ASN A 207 -2.74 3.77 14.79
CA ASN A 207 -3.84 3.04 15.41
C ASN A 207 -4.11 1.74 14.65
N GLU A 208 -4.53 0.71 15.40
CA GLU A 208 -4.94 -0.55 14.79
C GLU A 208 -6.36 -0.45 14.21
N LEU A 209 -6.62 -1.22 13.15
CA LEU A 209 -7.95 -1.38 12.58
C LEU A 209 -8.54 -2.71 13.06
N LYS A 210 -9.69 -2.66 13.74
CA LYS A 210 -10.38 -3.84 14.23
C LYS A 210 -11.57 -4.20 13.34
N PRO A 211 -11.77 -5.49 13.03
CA PRO A 211 -12.96 -5.95 12.35
C PRO A 211 -14.18 -5.82 13.28
N VAL A 212 -15.26 -5.28 12.75
CA VAL A 212 -16.57 -5.15 13.38
C VAL A 212 -17.54 -6.03 12.60
N PRO A 213 -18.08 -7.10 13.21
CA PRO A 213 -19.04 -7.99 12.57
C PRO A 213 -20.20 -7.22 11.95
N ARG A 214 -20.63 -7.68 10.77
CA ARG A 214 -21.73 -7.10 10.00
C ARG A 214 -22.75 -8.19 9.70
N VAL A 215 -24.03 -7.80 9.70
CA VAL A 215 -25.11 -8.59 9.12
C VAL A 215 -25.73 -7.85 7.93
N ASP A 216 -26.27 -8.58 6.97
CA ASP A 216 -27.10 -8.02 5.91
C ASP A 216 -28.54 -7.78 6.37
N SER A 217 -29.38 -7.30 5.43
CA SER A 217 -30.82 -7.10 5.67
C SER A 217 -31.61 -8.38 5.94
N GLN A 218 -31.03 -9.55 5.65
CA GLN A 218 -31.61 -10.86 5.94
C GLN A 218 -31.11 -11.45 7.27
N GLY A 219 -30.28 -10.71 8.01
CA GLY A 219 -29.69 -11.14 9.27
C GLY A 219 -28.53 -12.13 9.10
N GLN A 220 -28.03 -12.34 7.88
CA GLN A 220 -26.88 -13.21 7.62
C GLN A 220 -25.57 -12.48 7.88
N MET A 221 -24.60 -13.18 8.47
CA MET A 221 -23.26 -12.63 8.72
C MET A 221 -22.52 -12.37 7.39
N CYS A 222 -21.99 -11.16 7.26
CA CYS A 222 -21.18 -10.72 6.13
C CYS A 222 -19.74 -10.42 6.54
N GLY A 223 -18.90 -10.15 5.54
CA GLY A 223 -17.58 -9.56 5.75
C GLY A 223 -17.65 -8.35 6.67
N SER A 224 -16.72 -8.30 7.62
CA SER A 224 -16.68 -7.28 8.66
C SER A 224 -16.34 -5.91 8.07
N ASN A 225 -16.93 -4.86 8.66
CA ASN A 225 -16.42 -3.51 8.48
C ASN A 225 -15.14 -3.36 9.33
N TYR A 226 -14.24 -2.45 8.98
CA TYR A 226 -13.07 -2.16 9.82
C TYR A 226 -13.20 -0.75 10.40
N LYS A 227 -12.88 -0.61 11.69
CA LYS A 227 -12.88 0.67 12.39
C LYS A 227 -11.57 0.87 13.12
N VAL A 228 -11.15 2.13 13.24
CA VAL A 228 -9.96 2.51 14.00
C VAL A 228 -10.23 2.26 15.47
N ASP A 229 -9.34 1.52 16.11
CA ASP A 229 -9.30 1.41 17.55
C ASP A 229 -8.61 2.65 18.12
N SER A 230 -9.38 3.51 18.77
CA SER A 230 -8.87 4.74 19.39
C SER A 230 -7.94 4.49 20.57
N GLU A 231 -8.02 3.31 21.19
CA GLU A 231 -7.31 2.98 22.44
C GLU A 231 -6.02 2.16 22.18
N ALA A 232 -5.97 1.39 21.09
CA ALA A 232 -4.79 0.60 20.71
C ALA A 232 -3.87 1.39 19.76
N LYS A 233 -2.78 1.94 20.31
CA LYS A 233 -1.64 2.40 19.50
C LYS A 233 -0.79 1.20 19.09
N LYS A 234 -0.48 1.09 17.81
CA LYS A 234 0.51 0.17 17.25
C LYS A 234 1.85 0.46 17.90
N ASP A 235 2.37 -0.50 18.67
CA ASP A 235 3.62 -0.36 19.39
C ASP A 235 4.78 -0.16 18.39
N SER A 236 5.22 1.08 18.21
CA SER A 236 6.42 1.43 17.43
C SER A 236 7.66 1.42 18.33
N GLY A 237 7.71 0.46 19.26
CA GLY A 237 8.73 0.36 20.30
C GLY A 237 10.09 -0.04 19.72
N ILE A 238 10.90 0.94 19.33
CA ILE A 238 12.36 0.77 19.32
C ILE A 238 12.74 0.44 20.78
N PRO A 239 13.43 -0.69 21.07
CA PRO A 239 13.88 -0.96 22.42
C PRO A 239 14.87 0.14 22.82
N ARG A 240 14.44 1.05 23.72
CA ARG A 240 15.36 1.99 24.36
C ARG A 240 16.24 1.19 25.31
N VAL A 241 17.46 0.90 24.88
CA VAL A 241 18.51 0.43 25.78
C VAL A 241 18.78 1.58 26.75
N GLY A 242 18.36 1.43 28.00
CA GLY A 242 18.63 2.40 29.04
C GLY A 242 20.12 2.41 29.36
N SER A 243 20.78 3.54 29.17
CA SER A 243 22.12 3.77 29.72
C SER A 243 22.02 3.88 31.24
N ALA A 244 22.09 2.74 31.93
CA ALA A 244 22.45 2.70 33.34
C ALA A 244 23.98 2.70 33.43
N ALA A 245 24.53 3.85 33.81
CA ALA A 245 25.93 4.00 34.17
C ALA A 245 26.09 3.54 35.63
N ASP A 246 26.35 2.24 35.82
CA ASP A 246 26.85 1.71 37.09
C ASP A 246 28.37 1.56 36.99
N GLY A 247 29.08 2.45 37.69
CA GLY A 247 30.54 2.37 37.83
C GLY A 247 30.92 1.16 38.70
N PRO A 248 31.97 0.39 38.36
CA PRO A 248 32.34 -0.76 39.17
C PRO A 248 33.16 -0.33 40.39
N THR A 249 32.68 -0.71 41.57
CA THR A 249 33.48 -0.82 42.79
C THR A 249 34.50 -1.95 42.63
N ILE A 250 35.75 -1.62 42.92
CA ILE A 250 36.89 -2.55 42.90
C ILE A 250 36.77 -3.47 44.11
N SER A 251 36.73 -4.78 43.89
CA SER A 251 37.19 -5.76 44.89
C SER A 251 37.81 -6.97 44.18
N GLU A 252 38.94 -7.40 44.73
CA GLU A 252 39.89 -8.35 44.16
C GLU A 252 39.33 -9.78 44.07
N ALA A 253 39.59 -10.46 42.95
CA ALA A 253 39.65 -11.91 42.92
C ALA A 253 40.59 -12.42 41.81
N LYS A 254 41.56 -13.23 42.24
CA LYS A 254 42.61 -13.96 41.50
C LYS A 254 42.11 -14.68 40.23
N ILE A 255 42.84 -14.48 39.13
CA ILE A 255 42.75 -15.29 37.90
C ILE A 255 43.88 -16.33 37.91
N PRO A 256 43.60 -17.64 37.77
CA PRO A 256 44.63 -18.61 37.40
C PRO A 256 44.76 -18.67 35.88
N LEU A 257 46.00 -18.50 35.40
CA LEU A 257 46.40 -18.75 34.02
C LEU A 257 46.18 -20.22 33.66
N ARG A 258 45.50 -20.51 32.53
CA ARG A 258 45.93 -21.59 31.61
C ARG A 258 45.20 -21.63 30.26
N TRP A 259 46.00 -21.76 29.21
CA TRP A 259 45.73 -22.30 27.86
C TRP A 259 45.05 -21.41 26.80
N LEU A 260 45.89 -20.65 26.09
CA LEU A 260 45.80 -20.48 24.63
C LEU A 260 46.21 -21.78 23.91
N PRO A 261 45.74 -22.00 22.68
CA PRO A 261 46.62 -22.47 21.63
C PRO A 261 46.79 -21.44 20.49
N PHE A 262 48.01 -21.50 19.96
CA PHE A 262 48.62 -20.76 18.87
C PHE A 262 48.03 -21.06 17.49
N TYR A 263 48.14 -20.11 16.56
CA TYR A 263 48.95 -20.12 15.31
C TYR A 263 48.39 -19.04 14.34
N HIS A 264 49.08 -17.91 14.13
CA HIS A 264 50.05 -17.58 13.05
C HIS A 264 49.45 -17.56 11.64
N PHE A 265 49.80 -16.71 10.69
CA PHE A 265 50.43 -15.39 10.54
C PHE A 265 50.31 -15.11 9.02
N GLY A 266 50.07 -13.89 8.59
CA GLY A 266 49.97 -13.58 7.15
C GLY A 266 49.74 -12.10 6.89
N ILE A 267 50.81 -11.32 7.01
CA ILE A 267 50.85 -9.90 6.67
C ILE A 267 50.98 -9.75 5.14
N SER A 268 50.17 -8.86 4.55
CA SER A 268 50.60 -8.12 3.36
C SER A 268 50.12 -6.67 3.49
N SER A 269 51.10 -5.78 3.57
CA SER A 269 51.02 -4.33 3.62
C SER A 269 50.70 -3.70 2.26
N CYS A 270 49.93 -2.61 2.28
CA CYS A 270 49.95 -1.41 1.39
C CYS A 270 48.57 -0.75 1.55
N GLY A 271 48.38 0.53 1.84
CA GLY A 271 49.24 1.68 2.09
C GLY A 271 48.28 2.89 2.27
N LEU A 272 48.44 3.60 3.39
CA LEU A 272 48.19 5.03 3.63
C LEU A 272 47.07 5.76 2.83
N CYS A 273 46.05 6.26 3.54
CA CYS A 273 45.76 7.71 3.59
C CYS A 273 44.77 8.08 4.73
N PRO A 274 45.04 9.10 5.57
CA PRO A 274 44.19 9.50 6.71
C PRO A 274 43.34 10.78 6.48
N VAL A 275 42.16 10.78 7.09
CA VAL A 275 41.52 11.84 7.91
C VAL A 275 41.12 13.22 7.30
N CYS A 276 39.79 13.46 7.37
CA CYS A 276 39.02 14.69 7.65
C CYS A 276 39.63 16.10 7.62
N LEU A 277 38.92 17.06 6.98
CA LEU A 277 38.36 18.33 7.54
C LEU A 277 37.73 19.15 6.36
N MET A 278 36.42 19.40 6.30
CA MET A 278 35.65 20.53 6.84
C MET A 278 36.03 21.97 6.37
N LEU A 279 35.01 22.64 5.81
CA LEU A 279 34.59 24.06 5.95
C LEU A 279 35.30 25.21 5.20
N LYS A 280 34.52 25.80 4.27
CA LYS A 280 34.10 27.23 4.07
C LYS A 280 35.12 28.35 3.78
N TYR A 281 34.58 29.35 3.05
CA TYR A 281 35.08 30.69 2.65
C TYR A 281 35.99 30.70 1.40
N SER A 282 35.92 31.64 0.44
CA SER A 282 35.32 32.98 0.32
C SER A 282 35.25 33.38 -1.17
N ARG A 283 34.42 34.39 -1.47
CA ARG A 283 34.32 35.17 -2.71
C ARG A 283 35.66 35.56 -3.34
N THR A 284 35.69 35.66 -4.69
CA THR A 284 36.15 36.85 -5.44
C THR A 284 35.69 36.78 -6.91
N THR A 285 35.15 37.89 -7.40
CA THR A 285 35.01 38.26 -8.82
C THR A 285 36.38 38.52 -9.46
N PRO A 286 36.47 38.58 -10.80
CA PRO A 286 36.86 39.86 -11.38
C PRO A 286 36.07 40.27 -12.65
N GLU A 287 36.19 41.56 -12.91
CA GLU A 287 35.63 42.40 -13.97
C GLU A 287 36.04 42.03 -15.41
N THR A 288 35.08 42.29 -16.32
CA THR A 288 35.14 43.10 -17.56
C THR A 288 36.37 42.99 -18.48
N THR A 289 36.16 42.68 -19.76
CA THR A 289 36.35 43.59 -20.94
C THR A 289 36.17 42.82 -22.28
N ARG A 290 35.05 43.06 -22.99
CA ARG A 290 34.95 43.50 -24.40
C ARG A 290 33.52 43.40 -24.89
#